data_AF-M7XCC3-F1
#
_entry.id   AF-M7XCC3-F1
#
_cell.length_a   1.000
_cell.length_b   1.000
_cell.length_c   1.000
_cell.angle_alpha   90.00
_cell.angle_beta   90.00
_cell.angle_gamma   90.00
#
_symmetry.space_group_name_H-M   'P 1'
#
loop_
_entity.id
_entity.type
_entity.pdbx_description
1 polymer ?
#
loop_
_entity_poly.entity_id
_entity_poly.type
_entity_poly.pdbx_seq_one_letter_code
_entity_poly.pdbx_strand_id
1 'polypeptide(L)'
;MIPSITGFWISMKNFAALLVIALLAVVVLIFVTNPDLLGKIWLYLIGFIGYILALADKGIKSIGKAFKGESGKQVESIPASAPAKVLPIQGTTTVSETEKSELQQKIHELENQLQQAGDKLGEPLGKATLTLLRYMDDGETTLGMFFLRNKFFAYALEDTHRDEKIKGKTRIPEGLYEVGFSPVNPADSRITRDYQAKYNWFTKHIHLRNVPGYEGIYIHIGNTHEHTDGCILIADGINVDVKMALKYSEKAYERFYRIVSALLESHEQVTIQVLNENWFERSKLIKT
;
A
#
# COMPACT_ATOMS: atom_id res chain seq x y z
N MET A 1 -48.29 -5.59 55.96
CA MET A 1 -47.01 -6.27 55.67
C MET A 1 -46.38 -5.56 54.49
N ILE A 2 -45.32 -4.79 54.73
CA ILE A 2 -44.59 -4.05 53.69
C ILE A 2 -43.45 -4.97 53.23
N PRO A 3 -43.34 -5.33 51.93
CA PRO A 3 -42.29 -6.23 51.46
C PRO A 3 -40.92 -5.55 51.64
N SER A 4 -39.93 -6.30 52.12
CA SER A 4 -38.61 -5.77 52.44
C SER A 4 -37.87 -5.32 51.17
N ILE A 5 -37.32 -4.11 51.22
CA ILE A 5 -36.58 -3.41 50.16
C ILE A 5 -35.39 -4.24 49.62
N THR A 6 -34.92 -5.23 50.40
CA THR A 6 -33.84 -6.16 50.05
C THR A 6 -34.18 -7.13 48.93
N GLY A 7 -35.44 -7.58 48.80
CA GLY A 7 -35.85 -8.52 47.75
C GLY A 7 -35.93 -7.88 46.35
N PHE A 8 -36.22 -6.58 46.29
CA PHE A 8 -36.37 -5.83 45.05
C PHE A 8 -35.02 -5.57 44.34
N TRP A 9 -33.96 -5.35 45.11
CA TRP A 9 -32.60 -5.09 44.58
C TRP A 9 -31.92 -6.36 44.02
N ILE A 10 -32.16 -7.52 44.61
CA ILE A 10 -31.65 -8.81 44.12
C ILE A 10 -32.35 -9.19 42.80
N SER A 11 -33.66 -8.92 42.70
CA SER A 11 -34.45 -9.14 41.48
C SER A 11 -33.99 -8.27 40.30
N MET A 12 -33.68 -6.97 40.53
CA MET A 12 -33.20 -6.08 39.47
C MET A 12 -31.81 -6.44 38.92
N LYS A 13 -30.87 -6.92 39.76
CA LYS A 13 -29.55 -7.37 39.30
C LYS A 13 -29.65 -8.61 38.40
N ASN A 14 -30.52 -9.55 38.77
CA ASN A 14 -30.78 -10.74 37.97
C ASN A 14 -31.50 -10.40 36.66
N PHE A 15 -32.41 -9.41 36.68
CA PHE A 15 -33.05 -8.91 35.48
C PHE A 15 -32.08 -8.21 34.54
N ALA A 16 -31.19 -7.35 35.06
CA ALA A 16 -30.13 -6.72 34.26
C ALA A 16 -29.18 -7.75 33.64
N ALA A 17 -28.79 -8.77 34.40
CA ALA A 17 -27.97 -9.87 33.89
C ALA A 17 -28.69 -10.67 32.79
N LEU A 18 -29.97 -10.98 32.95
CA LEU A 18 -30.79 -11.65 31.94
C LEU A 18 -30.96 -10.81 30.68
N LEU A 19 -31.10 -9.49 30.81
CA LEU A 19 -31.22 -8.55 29.70
C LEU A 19 -29.91 -8.49 28.89
N VAL A 20 -28.76 -8.47 29.57
CA VAL A 20 -27.43 -8.52 28.93
C VAL A 20 -27.23 -9.85 28.20
N ILE A 21 -27.61 -10.98 28.82
CA ILE A 21 -27.53 -12.29 28.19
C ILE A 21 -28.44 -12.37 26.95
N ALA A 22 -29.67 -11.83 27.04
CA ALA A 22 -30.58 -11.76 25.91
C ALA A 22 -30.03 -10.90 24.76
N LEU A 23 -29.42 -9.74 25.09
CA LEU A 23 -28.75 -8.89 24.11
C LEU A 23 -27.57 -9.59 23.43
N LEU A 24 -26.73 -10.30 24.20
CA LEU A 24 -25.63 -11.08 23.67
C LEU A 24 -26.14 -12.21 22.76
N ALA A 25 -27.21 -12.89 23.14
CA ALA A 25 -27.82 -13.94 22.31
C ALA A 25 -28.37 -13.39 20.98
N VAL A 26 -29.00 -12.20 21.01
CA VAL A 26 -29.46 -11.52 19.79
C VAL A 26 -28.29 -11.12 18.90
N VAL A 27 -27.21 -10.58 19.48
CA VAL A 27 -25.98 -10.24 18.74
C VAL A 27 -25.38 -11.47 18.08
N VAL A 28 -25.25 -12.58 18.81
CA VAL A 28 -24.75 -13.86 18.27
C VAL A 28 -25.67 -14.36 17.16
N LEU A 29 -26.99 -14.31 17.34
CA LEU A 29 -27.95 -14.72 16.32
C LEU A 29 -27.84 -13.88 15.04
N ILE A 30 -27.66 -12.57 15.16
CA ILE A 30 -27.44 -11.67 14.00
C ILE A 30 -26.18 -12.08 13.24
N PHE A 31 -25.08 -12.38 13.94
CA PHE A 31 -23.83 -12.82 13.30
C PHE A 31 -23.92 -14.20 12.67
N VAL A 32 -24.68 -15.14 13.26
CA VAL A 32 -24.89 -16.49 12.70
C VAL A 32 -25.81 -16.45 11.48
N THR A 33 -26.85 -15.62 11.52
CA THR A 33 -27.82 -15.49 10.41
C THR A 33 -27.31 -14.63 9.25
N ASN A 34 -26.33 -13.74 9.50
CA ASN A 34 -25.79 -12.83 8.51
C ASN A 34 -24.25 -12.79 8.62
N PRO A 35 -23.55 -13.86 8.17
CA PRO A 35 -22.09 -13.92 8.26
C PRO A 35 -21.40 -12.78 7.48
N ASP A 36 -22.03 -12.27 6.42
CA ASP A 36 -21.50 -11.16 5.60
C ASP A 36 -21.39 -9.83 6.37
N LEU A 37 -22.11 -9.67 7.48
CA LEU A 37 -22.01 -8.47 8.32
C LEU A 37 -20.64 -8.34 8.99
N LEU A 38 -19.97 -9.46 9.30
CA LEU A 38 -18.61 -9.45 9.85
C LEU A 38 -17.63 -8.82 8.86
N GLY A 39 -17.73 -9.20 7.58
CA GLY A 39 -16.90 -8.63 6.51
C GLY A 39 -17.13 -7.13 6.35
N LYS A 40 -18.40 -6.68 6.35
CA LYS A 40 -18.75 -5.25 6.26
C LYS A 40 -18.25 -4.46 7.47
N ILE A 41 -18.48 -4.93 8.69
CA ILE A 41 -18.02 -4.28 9.92
C ILE A 41 -16.48 -4.19 9.96
N TRP A 42 -15.80 -5.25 9.53
CA TRP A 42 -14.34 -5.29 9.43
C TRP A 42 -13.79 -4.26 8.43
N LEU A 43 -14.43 -4.14 7.25
CA LEU A 43 -14.10 -3.11 6.26
C LEU A 43 -14.29 -1.68 6.80
N TYR A 44 -15.39 -1.42 7.50
CA TYR A 44 -15.60 -0.12 8.15
C TYR A 44 -14.55 0.16 9.24
N LEU A 45 -14.14 -0.84 10.01
CA LEU A 45 -13.12 -0.71 11.05
C LEU A 45 -11.75 -0.37 10.45
N ILE A 46 -11.34 -1.07 9.39
CA ILE A 46 -10.09 -0.80 8.67
C ILE A 46 -10.13 0.60 8.03
N GLY A 47 -11.24 0.95 7.37
CA GLY A 47 -11.43 2.28 6.80
C GLY A 47 -11.38 3.39 7.86
N PHE A 48 -11.96 3.15 9.03
CA PHE A 48 -11.92 4.08 10.15
C PHE A 48 -10.51 4.23 10.75
N ILE A 49 -9.77 3.12 10.93
CA ILE A 49 -8.37 3.16 11.37
C ILE A 49 -7.50 3.94 10.36
N GLY A 50 -7.68 3.69 9.06
CA GLY A 50 -6.99 4.45 8.00
C GLY A 50 -7.34 5.94 8.03
N TYR A 51 -8.61 6.28 8.28
CA TYR A 51 -9.06 7.67 8.44
C TYR A 51 -8.41 8.37 9.65
N ILE A 52 -8.33 7.69 10.80
CA ILE A 52 -7.68 8.21 12.00
C ILE A 52 -6.18 8.45 11.77
N LEU A 53 -5.49 7.54 11.10
CA LEU A 53 -4.07 7.72 10.74
C LEU A 53 -3.88 8.89 9.76
N ALA A 54 -4.76 9.05 8.77
CA ALA A 54 -4.73 10.17 7.84
C ALA A 54 -4.97 11.53 8.53
N LEU A 55 -5.78 11.56 9.60
CA LEU A 55 -5.97 12.74 10.44
C LEU A 55 -4.77 13.01 11.35
N ALA A 56 -4.15 11.97 11.91
CA ALA A 56 -2.92 12.10 12.71
C ALA A 56 -1.76 12.70 11.89
N ASP A 57 -1.59 12.26 10.63
CA ASP A 57 -0.60 12.81 9.71
C ASP A 57 -0.83 14.30 9.38
N LYS A 58 -2.10 14.74 9.33
CA LYS A 58 -2.46 16.16 9.16
C LYS A 58 -2.21 16.96 10.43
N GLY A 59 -2.48 16.38 11.61
CA GLY A 59 -2.24 17.01 12.91
C GLY A 59 -0.75 17.25 13.18
N ILE A 60 0.11 16.27 12.91
CA ILE A 60 1.57 16.38 13.11
C ILE A 60 2.18 17.43 12.16
N LYS A 61 1.70 17.52 10.91
CA LYS A 61 2.13 18.56 9.95
C LYS A 61 1.68 19.98 10.35
N SER A 62 0.58 20.13 11.08
CA SER A 62 0.13 21.43 11.60
C SER A 62 0.96 21.90 12.79
N ILE A 63 1.36 20.99 13.68
CA ILE A 63 2.25 21.28 14.82
C ILE A 63 3.66 21.63 14.31
N GLY A 64 4.18 20.90 13.32
CA GLY A 64 5.47 21.20 12.70
C GLY A 64 5.54 22.55 11.99
N LYS A 65 4.41 23.10 11.51
CA LYS A 65 4.33 24.46 10.96
C LYS A 65 4.35 25.55 12.05
N ALA A 66 3.77 25.28 13.22
CA ALA A 66 3.79 26.20 14.35
C ALA A 66 5.19 26.30 14.99
N PHE A 67 5.96 25.21 15.01
CA PHE A 67 7.35 25.20 15.52
C PHE A 67 8.39 25.75 14.53
N LYS A 68 8.04 25.97 13.26
CA LYS A 68 8.95 26.52 12.24
C LYS A 68 8.90 28.05 12.13
N GLY A 69 8.13 28.71 13.00
CA GLY A 69 7.89 30.16 12.99
C GLY A 69 8.83 31.02 13.86
N GLU A 70 9.68 30.43 14.69
CA GLU A 70 10.56 31.18 15.59
C GLU A 70 12.00 30.62 15.60
N SER A 71 12.83 31.02 14.65
CA SER A 71 14.27 31.24 14.89
C SER A 71 14.91 31.98 13.71
N GLY A 72 14.59 33.27 13.59
CA GLY A 72 15.42 34.21 12.86
C GLY A 72 16.34 34.93 13.82
N LYS A 73 17.65 34.64 13.80
CA LYS A 73 18.69 35.63 14.10
C LYS A 73 19.93 35.30 13.28
N GLN A 74 20.25 36.23 12.38
CA GLN A 74 21.41 36.22 11.50
C GLN A 74 22.70 36.46 12.31
N VAL A 75 23.79 35.83 11.87
CA VAL A 75 25.15 36.28 12.15
C VAL A 75 25.88 36.46 10.82
N GLU A 76 26.66 37.52 10.83
CA GLU A 76 27.26 38.32 9.78
C GLU A 76 28.50 37.67 9.14
N SER A 77 28.79 38.09 7.91
CA SER A 77 29.87 37.62 7.04
C SER A 77 31.25 38.22 7.36
N ILE A 78 32.34 37.44 7.25
CA ILE A 78 33.71 37.95 7.01
C ILE A 78 34.47 36.95 6.08
N PRO A 79 35.61 37.31 5.44
CA PRO A 79 35.82 37.27 4.00
C PRO A 79 36.70 36.10 3.54
N ALA A 80 36.73 35.89 2.22
CA ALA A 80 37.58 34.91 1.54
C ALA A 80 39.08 35.10 1.88
N SER A 81 39.69 34.09 2.47
CA SER A 81 41.15 33.94 2.55
C SER A 81 41.59 32.70 1.76
N ALA A 82 42.72 32.86 1.07
CA ALA A 82 43.29 31.98 0.06
C ALA A 82 43.70 30.59 0.62
N PRO A 83 43.95 29.58 -0.24
CA PRO A 83 43.92 28.16 0.14
C PRO A 83 45.07 27.78 1.09
N ALA A 84 44.69 27.14 2.19
CA ALA A 84 45.62 26.55 3.13
C ALA A 84 46.42 25.40 2.49
N LYS A 85 47.73 25.47 2.69
CA LYS A 85 48.75 24.50 2.31
C LYS A 85 48.39 23.10 2.82
N VAL A 86 48.27 22.13 1.91
CA VAL A 86 48.05 20.72 2.23
C VAL A 86 49.28 20.22 3.02
N LEU A 87 49.09 19.94 4.30
CA LEU A 87 50.01 19.12 5.09
C LEU A 87 49.58 17.64 4.96
N PRO A 88 50.53 16.69 4.89
CA PRO A 88 50.19 15.29 4.65
C PRO A 88 49.52 14.70 5.90
N ILE A 89 48.32 14.13 5.72
CA ILE A 89 47.69 13.28 6.74
C ILE A 89 48.42 11.93 6.68
N GLN A 90 49.42 11.77 7.55
CA GLN A 90 49.92 10.45 7.95
C GLN A 90 49.07 9.96 9.12
N GLY A 91 48.33 8.88 8.88
CA GLY A 91 47.43 8.30 9.87
C GLY A 91 46.69 7.11 9.30
N THR A 92 47.41 6.09 8.85
CA THR A 92 46.86 4.72 8.73
C THR A 92 46.50 4.25 10.13
N THR A 93 45.23 4.36 10.50
CA THR A 93 44.69 3.64 11.66
C THR A 93 44.71 2.15 11.32
N THR A 94 45.76 1.45 11.75
CA THR A 94 45.79 -0.01 11.74
C THR A 94 44.75 -0.48 12.76
N VAL A 95 43.54 -0.75 12.28
CA VAL A 95 42.50 -1.45 13.05
C VAL A 95 43.12 -2.73 13.58
N SER A 96 43.08 -2.92 14.90
CA SER A 96 43.70 -4.07 15.55
C SER A 96 43.11 -5.37 15.00
N GLU A 97 43.93 -6.39 14.76
CA GLU A 97 43.46 -7.69 14.27
C GLU A 97 42.39 -8.30 15.20
N THR A 98 42.47 -7.96 16.49
CA THR A 98 41.47 -8.31 17.51
C THR A 98 40.12 -7.65 17.24
N GLU A 99 40.10 -6.36 16.93
CA GLU A 99 38.86 -5.62 16.61
C GLU A 99 38.23 -6.15 15.32
N LYS A 100 39.06 -6.49 14.32
CA LYS A 100 38.60 -7.09 13.06
C LYS A 100 37.98 -8.47 13.29
N SER A 101 38.59 -9.29 14.15
CA SER A 101 38.08 -10.61 14.54
C SER A 101 36.76 -10.52 15.31
N GLU A 102 36.67 -9.61 16.28
CA GLU A 102 35.44 -9.35 17.04
C GLU A 102 34.29 -8.86 16.15
N LEU A 103 34.58 -7.96 15.21
CA LEU A 103 33.60 -7.48 14.23
C LEU A 103 33.13 -8.61 13.31
N GLN A 104 34.04 -9.48 12.87
CA GLN A 104 33.68 -10.64 12.04
C GLN A 104 32.79 -11.63 12.80
N GLN A 105 33.08 -11.89 14.07
CA GLN A 105 32.24 -12.74 14.91
C GLN A 105 30.85 -12.13 15.11
N LYS A 106 30.78 -10.81 15.33
CA LYS A 106 29.51 -10.11 15.50
C LYS A 106 28.68 -10.08 14.22
N ILE A 107 29.31 -9.95 13.05
CA ILE A 107 28.63 -10.09 11.76
C ILE A 107 28.03 -11.49 11.63
N HIS A 108 28.82 -12.53 11.90
CA HIS A 108 28.35 -13.91 11.79
C HIS A 108 27.21 -14.23 12.78
N GLU A 109 27.26 -13.70 14.00
CA GLU A 109 26.19 -13.82 14.98
C GLU A 109 24.91 -13.12 14.50
N LEU A 110 25.02 -11.91 13.97
CA LEU A 110 23.88 -11.16 13.43
C LEU A 110 23.27 -11.84 12.20
N GLU A 111 24.08 -12.42 11.31
CA GLU A 111 23.60 -13.21 10.17
C GLU A 111 22.80 -14.43 10.62
N ASN A 112 23.30 -15.17 11.61
CA ASN A 112 22.58 -16.31 12.19
C ASN A 112 21.28 -15.87 12.89
N GLN A 113 21.30 -14.75 13.61
CA GLN A 113 20.10 -14.18 14.23
C GLN A 113 19.07 -13.73 13.17
N LEU A 114 19.52 -13.10 12.09
CA LEU A 114 18.68 -12.70 10.95
C LEU A 114 18.07 -13.92 10.26
N GLN A 115 18.83 -14.99 10.06
CA GLN A 115 18.34 -16.21 9.44
C GLN A 115 17.28 -16.91 10.31
N GLN A 116 17.55 -17.04 11.62
CA GLN A 116 16.58 -17.60 12.58
C GLN A 116 15.33 -16.71 12.78
N ALA A 117 15.49 -15.40 12.63
CA ALA A 117 14.38 -14.46 12.64
C ALA A 117 13.56 -14.53 11.33
N GLY A 118 14.21 -14.72 10.18
CA GLY A 118 13.58 -14.86 8.87
C GLY A 118 12.58 -16.02 8.80
N ASP A 119 12.81 -17.11 9.53
CA ASP A 119 11.86 -18.23 9.59
C ASP A 119 10.59 -17.88 10.40
N LYS A 120 10.68 -16.90 11.31
CA LYS A 120 9.59 -16.44 12.19
C LYS A 120 8.87 -15.19 11.69
N LEU A 121 9.57 -14.31 10.98
CA LEU A 121 9.00 -13.13 10.32
C LEU A 121 8.48 -13.56 8.93
N GLY A 122 7.29 -13.10 8.54
CA GLY A 122 6.79 -13.35 7.18
C GLY A 122 7.65 -12.67 6.11
N GLU A 123 7.41 -12.99 4.85
CA GLU A 123 8.10 -12.32 3.73
C GLU A 123 7.76 -10.82 3.70
N PRO A 124 8.76 -9.92 3.64
CA PRO A 124 8.49 -8.49 3.47
C PRO A 124 7.78 -8.26 2.13
N LEU A 125 6.53 -7.79 2.20
CA LEU A 125 5.62 -7.67 1.05
C LEU A 125 6.00 -6.55 0.07
N GLY A 126 6.83 -5.59 0.48
CA GLY A 126 7.15 -4.38 -0.27
C GLY A 126 8.63 -4.29 -0.61
N LYS A 127 9.08 -5.10 -1.59
CA LYS A 127 10.48 -5.09 -2.07
C LYS A 127 10.69 -4.16 -3.27
N ALA A 128 9.61 -3.62 -3.85
CA ALA A 128 9.62 -2.85 -5.09
C ALA A 128 9.12 -1.40 -4.88
N THR A 129 9.38 -0.53 -5.87
CA THR A 129 8.89 0.86 -5.86
C THR A 129 7.37 0.91 -5.84
N LEU A 130 6.72 -0.01 -6.54
CA LEU A 130 5.29 -0.21 -6.58
C LEU A 130 4.95 -1.62 -6.10
N THR A 131 3.83 -1.78 -5.40
CA THR A 131 3.34 -3.10 -4.99
C THR A 131 1.84 -3.19 -5.20
N LEU A 132 1.40 -4.24 -5.89
CA LEU A 132 0.01 -4.58 -6.08
C LEU A 132 -0.30 -5.86 -5.29
N LEU A 133 -1.14 -5.72 -4.27
CA LEU A 133 -1.62 -6.82 -3.43
C LEU A 133 -3.07 -7.14 -3.81
N ARG A 134 -3.31 -8.23 -4.56
CA ARG A 134 -4.66 -8.70 -4.90
C ARG A 134 -5.32 -9.28 -3.66
N TYR A 135 -6.57 -8.97 -3.36
CA TYR A 135 -7.22 -9.48 -2.14
C TYR A 135 -8.58 -10.13 -2.36
N MET A 136 -9.13 -10.03 -3.57
CA MET A 136 -10.43 -10.59 -3.92
C MET A 136 -10.53 -10.76 -5.44
N ASP A 137 -11.13 -11.86 -5.87
CA ASP A 137 -11.52 -12.11 -7.26
C ASP A 137 -12.94 -12.70 -7.24
N ASP A 138 -13.86 -12.11 -8.00
CA ASP A 138 -15.27 -12.55 -8.08
C ASP A 138 -15.60 -13.37 -9.32
N GLY A 139 -14.60 -13.74 -10.12
CA GLY A 139 -14.76 -14.48 -11.38
C GLY A 139 -14.97 -13.59 -12.60
N GLU A 140 -15.15 -12.28 -12.43
CA GLU A 140 -15.09 -11.28 -13.50
C GLU A 140 -14.00 -10.24 -13.26
N THR A 141 -13.82 -9.87 -11.99
CA THR A 141 -13.03 -8.73 -11.52
C THR A 141 -12.10 -9.16 -10.41
N THR A 142 -10.84 -8.73 -10.49
CA THR A 142 -9.90 -8.80 -9.37
C THR A 142 -9.76 -7.44 -8.72
N LEU A 143 -9.90 -7.37 -7.40
CA LEU A 143 -9.57 -6.18 -6.61
C LEU A 143 -8.20 -6.31 -5.95
N GLY A 144 -7.49 -5.18 -5.89
CA GLY A 144 -6.19 -5.09 -5.25
C GLY A 144 -5.98 -3.79 -4.48
N MET A 145 -4.95 -3.79 -3.64
CA MET A 145 -4.40 -2.61 -2.99
C MET A 145 -3.09 -2.24 -3.66
N PHE A 146 -2.95 -0.98 -4.03
CA PHE A 146 -1.79 -0.45 -4.74
C PHE A 146 -0.96 0.43 -3.81
N PHE A 147 0.33 0.14 -3.70
CA PHE A 147 1.26 0.83 -2.83
C PHE A 147 2.38 1.47 -3.65
N LEU A 148 2.83 2.64 -3.18
CA LEU A 148 4.02 3.32 -3.66
C LEU A 148 5.00 3.43 -2.49
N ARG A 149 6.18 2.83 -2.62
CA ARG A 149 7.22 2.79 -1.57
C ARG A 149 6.63 2.40 -0.21
N ASN A 150 5.90 1.29 -0.20
CA ASN A 150 5.27 0.68 0.99
C ASN A 150 4.19 1.54 1.68
N LYS A 151 3.74 2.61 1.03
CA LYS A 151 2.60 3.42 1.48
C LYS A 151 1.40 3.13 0.61
N PHE A 152 0.27 2.85 1.24
CA PHE A 152 -0.99 2.71 0.52
C PHE A 152 -1.22 3.96 -0.34
N PHE A 153 -1.48 3.73 -1.63
CA PHE A 153 -1.60 4.78 -2.62
C PHE A 153 -3.01 4.86 -3.20
N ALA A 154 -3.54 3.72 -3.64
CA ALA A 154 -4.84 3.61 -4.29
C ALA A 154 -5.37 2.17 -4.19
N TYR A 155 -6.64 1.98 -4.56
CA TYR A 155 -7.18 0.67 -4.90
C TYR A 155 -6.89 0.36 -6.36
N ALA A 156 -6.86 -0.93 -6.69
CA ALA A 156 -6.67 -1.45 -8.03
C ALA A 156 -7.81 -2.37 -8.46
N LEU A 157 -8.06 -2.43 -9.77
CA LEU A 157 -8.99 -3.35 -10.41
C LEU A 157 -8.35 -3.91 -11.67
N GLU A 158 -8.43 -5.23 -11.84
CA GLU A 158 -8.01 -5.96 -13.03
C GLU A 158 -9.15 -6.89 -13.48
N ASP A 159 -9.00 -7.52 -14.65
CA ASP A 159 -9.81 -8.70 -14.99
C ASP A 159 -9.63 -9.84 -13.97
N THR A 160 -10.48 -10.85 -14.02
CA THR A 160 -10.31 -12.09 -13.22
C THR A 160 -9.09 -12.92 -13.66
N HIS A 161 -8.66 -13.83 -12.77
CA HIS A 161 -7.73 -14.91 -13.08
C HIS A 161 -8.30 -15.91 -14.09
N ARG A 162 -7.46 -16.37 -15.02
CA ARG A 162 -7.71 -17.57 -15.83
C ARG A 162 -6.41 -18.32 -16.04
N ASP A 163 -6.45 -19.65 -15.93
CA ASP A 163 -5.29 -20.50 -16.19
C ASP A 163 -4.85 -20.41 -17.66
N GLU A 164 -5.82 -20.32 -18.57
CA GLU A 164 -5.60 -20.05 -19.98
C GLU A 164 -5.97 -18.60 -20.32
N LYS A 165 -5.02 -17.87 -20.91
CA LYS A 165 -5.21 -16.47 -21.25
C LYS A 165 -6.29 -16.29 -22.32
N ILE A 166 -7.35 -15.59 -21.96
CA ILE A 166 -8.33 -15.00 -22.87
C ILE A 166 -8.03 -13.50 -23.01
N LYS A 167 -7.79 -13.05 -24.25
CA LYS A 167 -7.51 -11.63 -24.56
C LYS A 167 -8.66 -10.74 -24.05
N GLY A 168 -8.31 -9.67 -23.34
CA GLY A 168 -9.27 -8.70 -22.83
C GLY A 168 -10.15 -9.19 -21.67
N LYS A 169 -9.76 -10.32 -21.07
CA LYS A 169 -10.50 -10.96 -19.98
C LYS A 169 -9.59 -11.56 -18.92
N THR A 170 -8.27 -11.45 -19.02
CA THR A 170 -7.36 -12.16 -18.11
C THR A 170 -6.36 -11.20 -17.51
N ARG A 171 -6.26 -11.18 -16.18
CA ARG A 171 -5.21 -10.43 -15.47
C ARG A 171 -3.83 -10.99 -15.73
N ILE A 172 -2.82 -10.15 -15.57
CA ILE A 172 -1.42 -10.56 -15.67
C ILE A 172 -1.03 -11.54 -14.55
N PRO A 173 -0.03 -12.40 -14.75
CA PRO A 173 0.48 -13.27 -13.69
C PRO A 173 1.08 -12.48 -12.52
N GLU A 174 1.22 -13.12 -11.35
CA GLU A 174 2.02 -12.56 -10.27
C GLU A 174 3.51 -12.54 -10.65
N GLY A 175 4.26 -11.59 -10.11
CA GLY A 175 5.67 -11.45 -10.46
C GLY A 175 6.26 -10.08 -10.14
N LEU A 176 7.51 -9.90 -10.53
CA LEU A 176 8.23 -8.63 -10.45
C LEU A 176 8.47 -8.13 -11.88
N TYR A 177 7.98 -6.94 -12.18
CA TYR A 177 8.08 -6.35 -13.51
C TYR A 177 8.75 -4.99 -13.45
N GLU A 178 9.52 -4.66 -14.49
CA GLU A 178 9.97 -3.30 -14.70
C GLU A 178 8.82 -2.43 -15.18
N VAL A 179 8.86 -1.16 -14.78
CA VAL A 179 7.88 -0.15 -15.17
C VAL A 179 8.58 0.94 -15.95
N GLY A 180 7.93 1.44 -16.99
CA GLY A 180 8.47 2.55 -17.76
C GLY A 180 7.43 3.24 -18.63
N PHE A 181 7.86 4.23 -19.39
CA PHE A 181 7.02 4.80 -20.43
C PHE A 181 6.83 3.80 -21.56
N SER A 182 5.58 3.67 -22.00
CA SER A 182 5.20 2.92 -23.18
C SER A 182 5.97 3.42 -24.41
N PRO A 183 6.59 2.53 -25.20
CA PRO A 183 7.27 2.91 -26.43
C PRO A 183 6.29 3.22 -27.57
N VAL A 184 5.00 2.91 -27.39
CA VAL A 184 3.97 3.05 -28.43
C VAL A 184 3.81 4.53 -28.78
N ASN A 185 3.89 4.83 -30.08
CA ASN A 185 3.63 6.17 -30.59
C ASN A 185 2.15 6.51 -30.39
N PRO A 186 1.79 7.71 -29.92
CA PRO A 186 0.39 8.13 -29.83
C PRO A 186 -0.41 7.97 -31.14
N ALA A 187 0.23 8.07 -32.30
CA ALA A 187 -0.41 7.83 -33.60
C ALA A 187 -0.95 6.38 -33.74
N ASP A 188 -0.30 5.42 -33.09
CA ASP A 188 -0.61 4.00 -33.16
C ASP A 188 -1.49 3.51 -31.98
N SER A 189 -1.78 4.39 -31.02
CA SER A 189 -2.54 4.07 -29.81
C SER A 189 -3.67 5.05 -29.57
N ARG A 190 -4.90 4.63 -29.89
CA ARG A 190 -6.11 5.42 -29.66
C ARG A 190 -6.21 5.90 -28.21
N ILE A 191 -6.03 5.01 -27.23
CA ILE A 191 -6.13 5.37 -25.80
C ILE A 191 -5.08 6.43 -25.42
N THR A 192 -3.84 6.33 -25.94
CA THR A 192 -2.78 7.31 -25.69
C THR A 192 -3.14 8.68 -26.27
N ARG A 193 -3.60 8.71 -27.51
CA ARG A 193 -4.06 9.96 -28.15
C ARG A 193 -5.22 10.59 -27.39
N ASP A 194 -6.21 9.79 -27.02
CA ASP A 194 -7.41 10.27 -26.32
C ASP A 194 -7.03 10.84 -24.93
N TYR A 195 -6.04 10.24 -24.23
CA TYR A 195 -5.50 10.78 -22.99
C TYR A 195 -4.76 12.10 -23.19
N GLN A 196 -3.89 12.20 -24.19
CA GLN A 196 -3.15 13.44 -24.49
C GLN A 196 -4.10 14.60 -24.84
N ALA A 197 -5.19 14.32 -25.56
CA ALA A 197 -6.19 15.31 -25.89
C ALA A 197 -6.98 15.79 -24.66
N LYS A 198 -7.21 14.90 -23.69
CA LYS A 198 -8.03 15.17 -22.51
C LYS A 198 -7.24 15.75 -21.33
N TYR A 199 -5.99 15.33 -21.13
CA TYR A 199 -5.21 15.63 -19.93
C TYR A 199 -3.89 16.32 -20.27
N ASN A 200 -3.79 17.61 -19.93
CA ASN A 200 -2.59 18.42 -20.20
C ASN A 200 -1.33 18.00 -19.42
N TRP A 201 -1.50 17.21 -18.35
CA TRP A 201 -0.43 16.68 -17.52
C TRP A 201 0.07 15.31 -17.97
N PHE A 202 -0.60 14.71 -18.96
CA PHE A 202 -0.27 13.39 -19.47
C PHE A 202 0.55 13.50 -20.75
N THR A 203 1.55 12.61 -20.89
CA THR A 203 2.39 12.56 -22.10
C THR A 203 2.39 11.17 -22.72
N LYS A 204 2.67 10.12 -21.96
CA LYS A 204 2.73 8.73 -22.44
C LYS A 204 2.22 7.79 -21.38
N HIS A 205 1.63 6.65 -21.76
CA HIS A 205 1.21 5.65 -20.78
C HIS A 205 2.40 5.07 -20.01
N ILE A 206 2.21 4.83 -18.72
CA ILE A 206 3.13 4.06 -17.89
C ILE A 206 2.70 2.59 -18.00
N HIS A 207 3.65 1.71 -18.27
CA HIS A 207 3.40 0.31 -18.56
C HIS A 207 4.33 -0.64 -17.83
N LEU A 208 3.90 -1.89 -17.69
CA LEU A 208 4.75 -3.00 -17.26
C LEU A 208 5.49 -3.56 -18.48
N ARG A 209 6.78 -3.85 -18.32
CA ARG A 209 7.64 -4.41 -19.36
C ARG A 209 7.81 -5.91 -19.18
N ASN A 210 7.96 -6.61 -20.32
CA ASN A 210 8.31 -8.03 -20.38
C ASN A 210 7.35 -8.94 -19.58
N VAL A 211 6.06 -8.61 -19.57
CA VAL A 211 5.03 -9.44 -18.91
C VAL A 211 4.80 -10.71 -19.77
N PRO A 212 5.00 -11.93 -19.24
CA PRO A 212 4.95 -13.16 -20.03
C PRO A 212 3.60 -13.36 -20.74
N GLY A 213 3.61 -13.37 -22.08
CA GLY A 213 2.41 -13.55 -22.88
C GLY A 213 1.49 -12.34 -22.94
N TYR A 214 1.92 -11.16 -22.45
CA TYR A 214 1.16 -9.91 -22.51
C TYR A 214 1.98 -8.78 -23.13
N GLU A 215 1.28 -7.86 -23.80
CA GLU A 215 1.86 -6.63 -24.35
C GLU A 215 0.94 -5.46 -24.01
N GLY A 216 1.51 -4.26 -23.88
CA GLY A 216 0.72 -3.05 -23.66
C GLY A 216 0.01 -2.97 -22.31
N ILE A 217 0.54 -3.62 -21.27
CA ILE A 217 -0.05 -3.61 -19.92
C ILE A 217 0.15 -2.25 -19.25
N TYR A 218 -0.88 -1.42 -19.30
CA TYR A 218 -0.88 -0.09 -18.72
C TYR A 218 -1.37 -0.10 -17.27
N ILE A 219 -0.88 0.86 -16.50
CA ILE A 219 -1.58 1.34 -15.31
C ILE A 219 -2.37 2.55 -15.75
N HIS A 220 -3.70 2.57 -15.60
CA HIS A 220 -4.49 3.67 -16.16
C HIS A 220 -5.84 3.92 -15.46
N ILE A 221 -6.50 5.00 -15.88
CA ILE A 221 -7.86 5.37 -15.47
C ILE A 221 -8.85 4.33 -15.99
N GLY A 222 -9.69 3.84 -15.09
CA GLY A 222 -10.84 2.99 -15.40
C GLY A 222 -11.61 2.68 -14.11
N ASN A 223 -12.82 2.15 -14.25
CA ASN A 223 -13.72 1.96 -13.11
C ASN A 223 -14.25 0.54 -13.02
N THR A 224 -14.37 -0.20 -14.11
CA THR A 224 -14.92 -1.55 -14.14
C THR A 224 -14.00 -2.45 -14.96
N HIS A 225 -14.18 -3.77 -14.86
CA HIS A 225 -13.43 -4.72 -15.68
C HIS A 225 -13.64 -4.50 -17.19
N GLU A 226 -14.77 -3.92 -17.60
CA GLU A 226 -15.03 -3.52 -19.01
C GLU A 226 -14.11 -2.39 -19.51
N HIS A 227 -13.47 -1.65 -18.61
CA HIS A 227 -12.52 -0.59 -18.95
C HIS A 227 -11.08 -1.09 -19.04
N THR A 228 -10.84 -2.40 -18.93
CA THR A 228 -9.51 -2.99 -19.05
C THR A 228 -9.53 -4.18 -20.01
N ASP A 229 -8.39 -4.41 -20.66
CA ASP A 229 -8.15 -5.59 -21.50
C ASP A 229 -7.01 -6.44 -20.91
N GLY A 230 -6.95 -6.58 -19.58
CA GLY A 230 -5.86 -7.18 -18.82
C GLY A 230 -4.84 -6.18 -18.22
N CYS A 231 -5.11 -4.88 -18.35
CA CYS A 231 -4.37 -3.78 -17.70
C CYS A 231 -4.77 -3.59 -16.23
N ILE A 232 -3.99 -2.78 -15.50
CA ILE A 232 -4.25 -2.43 -14.10
C ILE A 232 -4.97 -1.08 -14.04
N LEU A 233 -6.17 -1.06 -13.49
CA LEU A 233 -6.91 0.17 -13.21
C LEU A 233 -6.63 0.62 -11.77
N ILE A 234 -6.50 1.93 -11.52
CA ILE A 234 -6.33 2.47 -10.17
C ILE A 234 -7.30 3.59 -9.82
N ALA A 235 -7.73 3.65 -8.54
CA ALA A 235 -8.63 4.69 -8.05
C ALA A 235 -8.61 4.89 -6.52
N ASP A 236 -9.17 6.00 -6.04
CA ASP A 236 -9.16 6.36 -4.61
C ASP A 236 -10.29 5.71 -3.79
N GLY A 237 -11.30 5.16 -4.45
CA GLY A 237 -12.42 4.52 -3.78
C GLY A 237 -12.88 3.27 -4.51
N ILE A 238 -13.59 2.42 -3.77
CA ILE A 238 -14.28 1.24 -4.29
C ILE A 238 -15.78 1.43 -4.04
N ASN A 239 -16.59 0.97 -4.98
CA ASN A 239 -18.00 0.75 -4.83
C ASN A 239 -18.27 -0.74 -4.74
N VAL A 240 -18.86 -1.18 -3.63
CA VAL A 240 -19.18 -2.59 -3.36
C VAL A 240 -20.70 -2.78 -3.47
N ASP A 241 -21.27 -2.32 -4.59
CA ASP A 241 -22.66 -2.60 -4.94
C ASP A 241 -22.75 -3.96 -5.69
N VAL A 242 -23.84 -4.23 -6.41
CA VAL A 242 -24.08 -5.49 -7.16
C VAL A 242 -22.93 -5.84 -8.13
N LYS A 243 -22.17 -4.85 -8.59
CA LYS A 243 -20.94 -5.04 -9.37
C LYS A 243 -19.79 -4.24 -8.75
N MET A 244 -18.61 -4.85 -8.70
CA MET A 244 -17.40 -4.18 -8.22
C MET A 244 -17.00 -3.07 -9.19
N ALA A 245 -16.83 -1.86 -8.65
CA ALA A 245 -16.38 -0.72 -9.44
C ALA A 245 -15.45 0.19 -8.62
N LEU A 246 -14.53 0.86 -9.28
CA LEU A 246 -13.69 1.89 -8.70
C LEU A 246 -14.33 3.29 -8.83
N LYS A 247 -13.93 4.20 -7.94
CA LYS A 247 -14.38 5.61 -7.88
C LYS A 247 -13.18 6.55 -7.82
N TYR A 248 -13.29 7.69 -8.51
CA TYR A 248 -12.27 8.75 -8.55
C TYR A 248 -10.94 8.34 -9.21
N SER A 249 -11.00 7.51 -10.25
CA SER A 249 -9.83 7.00 -10.97
C SER A 249 -8.98 8.08 -11.63
N GLU A 250 -9.60 9.14 -12.19
CA GLU A 250 -8.86 10.26 -12.80
C GLU A 250 -7.91 10.94 -11.80
N LYS A 251 -8.40 11.22 -10.58
CA LYS A 251 -7.60 11.89 -9.53
C LYS A 251 -6.50 10.98 -8.99
N ALA A 252 -6.78 9.70 -8.83
CA ALA A 252 -5.78 8.72 -8.38
C ALA A 252 -4.65 8.61 -9.41
N TYR A 253 -5.03 8.46 -10.69
CA TYR A 253 -4.09 8.29 -11.77
C TYR A 253 -3.27 9.56 -12.04
N GLU A 254 -3.83 10.77 -11.95
CA GLU A 254 -3.04 12.00 -12.09
C GLU A 254 -1.93 12.07 -11.04
N ARG A 255 -2.24 11.78 -9.76
CA ARG A 255 -1.22 11.77 -8.69
C ARG A 255 -0.17 10.70 -8.94
N PHE A 256 -0.61 9.51 -9.35
CA PHE A 256 0.28 8.40 -9.68
C PHE A 256 1.23 8.80 -10.80
N TYR A 257 0.66 9.32 -11.89
CA TYR A 257 1.38 9.70 -13.09
C TYR A 257 2.45 10.73 -12.78
N ARG A 258 2.11 11.82 -12.09
CA ARG A 258 3.07 12.87 -11.73
C ARG A 258 4.24 12.37 -10.89
N ILE A 259 3.99 11.44 -9.98
CA ILE A 259 5.05 10.88 -9.14
C ILE A 259 5.92 9.93 -9.95
N VAL A 260 5.32 8.95 -10.62
CA VAL A 260 6.06 7.89 -11.30
C VAL A 260 6.74 8.40 -12.57
N SER A 261 6.13 9.33 -13.31
CA SER A 261 6.78 9.97 -14.46
C SER A 261 8.04 10.72 -14.02
N ALA A 262 8.00 11.46 -12.90
CA ALA A 262 9.16 12.14 -12.36
C ALA A 262 10.29 11.18 -11.96
N LEU A 263 9.96 10.03 -11.35
CA LEU A 263 10.95 8.98 -11.03
C LEU A 263 11.61 8.41 -12.30
N LEU A 264 10.80 8.14 -13.33
CA LEU A 264 11.29 7.62 -14.61
C LEU A 264 12.15 8.65 -15.35
N GLU A 265 11.75 9.92 -15.33
CA GLU A 265 12.50 11.04 -15.93
C GLU A 265 13.82 11.30 -15.20
N SER A 266 13.89 11.05 -13.89
CA SER A 266 15.14 11.08 -13.14
C SER A 266 16.02 9.83 -13.32
N HIS A 267 15.66 8.94 -14.25
CA HIS A 267 16.33 7.66 -14.51
C HIS A 267 16.37 6.72 -13.29
N GLU A 268 15.43 6.86 -12.36
CA GLU A 268 15.28 5.88 -11.27
C GLU A 268 14.66 4.60 -11.84
N GLN A 269 15.18 3.44 -11.43
CA GLN A 269 14.58 2.16 -11.81
C GLN A 269 13.28 1.97 -11.03
N VAL A 270 12.15 1.98 -11.74
CA VAL A 270 10.84 1.73 -11.14
C VAL A 270 10.42 0.30 -11.45
N THR A 271 10.09 -0.44 -10.39
CA THR A 271 9.59 -1.82 -10.49
C THR A 271 8.24 -1.94 -9.80
N ILE A 272 7.44 -2.91 -10.23
CA ILE A 272 6.20 -3.30 -9.59
C ILE A 272 6.23 -4.77 -9.21
N GLN A 273 5.94 -5.05 -7.94
CA GLN A 273 5.71 -6.40 -7.44
C GLN A 273 4.20 -6.66 -7.40
N VAL A 274 3.74 -7.65 -8.17
CA VAL A 274 2.36 -8.11 -8.21
C VAL A 274 2.26 -9.40 -7.41
N LEU A 275 1.36 -9.44 -6.43
CA LEU A 275 1.14 -10.58 -5.56
C LEU A 275 -0.33 -11.01 -5.62
N ASN A 276 -0.53 -12.32 -5.81
CA ASN A 276 -1.84 -12.94 -5.74
C ASN A 276 -2.37 -12.97 -4.30
N GLU A 277 -3.65 -13.29 -4.15
CA GLU A 277 -4.45 -13.30 -2.92
C GLU A 277 -3.78 -14.04 -1.75
N ASN A 278 -2.92 -15.02 -2.07
CA ASN A 278 -2.14 -15.79 -1.09
C ASN A 278 -1.08 -14.98 -0.32
N TRP A 279 -0.90 -13.69 -0.62
CA TRP A 279 0.07 -12.83 0.07
C TRP A 279 -0.27 -12.67 1.56
N PHE A 280 -1.54 -12.78 1.92
CA PHE A 280 -1.99 -12.63 3.29
C PHE A 280 -1.44 -13.77 4.17
N GLU A 281 -1.52 -15.01 3.71
CA GLU A 281 -0.95 -16.18 4.37
C GLU A 281 0.58 -16.10 4.39
N ARG A 282 1.20 -15.71 3.26
CA ARG A 282 2.67 -15.57 3.13
C ARG A 282 3.25 -14.52 4.07
N SER A 283 2.48 -13.49 4.41
CA SER A 283 2.90 -12.43 5.31
C SER A 283 2.98 -12.86 6.77
N LYS A 284 2.40 -14.02 7.14
CA LYS A 284 2.30 -14.50 8.52
C LYS A 284 1.74 -13.46 9.51
N LEU A 285 0.95 -12.48 9.02
CA LEU A 285 0.35 -11.44 9.84
C LEU A 285 -0.70 -11.98 10.82
N ILE A 286 -1.25 -13.17 10.53
CA ILE A 286 -2.07 -13.94 11.46
C ILE A 286 -1.26 -15.14 11.92
N LYS A 287 -0.98 -15.22 13.24
CA LYS A 287 -0.63 -16.50 13.87
C LYS A 287 -1.89 -17.36 13.88
N THR A 288 -1.86 -18.44 13.10
CA THR A 288 -2.83 -19.52 13.24
C THR A 288 -2.58 -20.27 14.55
#